data_AF-A0A3B0ALV2-F1
#
_entry.id   AF-A0A3B0ALV2-F1
#
_cell.length_a   1.000
_cell.length_b   1.000
_cell.length_c   1.000
_cell.angle_alpha   90.00
_cell.angle_beta   90.00
_cell.angle_gamma   90.00
#
_symmetry.space_group_name_H-M   'P 1'
#
loop_
_entity.id
_entity.type
_entity.pdbx_description
1 polymer ?
#
loop_
_entity_poly.entity_id
_entity_poly.type
_entity_poly.pdbx_seq_one_letter_code
_entity_poly.pdbx_strand_id
1 'polypeptide(L)'
;MADPRGGDHQAQARYFAPLAVLDGEVLTGRQEELAQAVLEAVLLAGLRPYNAEAAADGEETGVGLTPSPGNNSALRVVWQQDAAATAHLPTDLCHAQQAAMHQALRTILAAHRFWIEDGPLGEAPLVLGRTRPGP
;
A
#
# COMPACT_ATOMS: atom_id res chain seq x y z
N MET A 1 -21.34 -16.60 -14.42
CA MET A 1 -20.09 -16.59 -15.21
C MET A 1 -19.60 -15.15 -15.19
N ALA A 2 -18.74 -14.84 -14.21
CA ALA A 2 -18.29 -13.49 -13.90
C ALA A 2 -17.16 -13.06 -14.85
N ASP A 3 -17.13 -11.77 -15.19
CA ASP A 3 -16.10 -11.17 -16.04
C ASP A 3 -14.70 -11.41 -15.42
N PRO A 4 -13.74 -12.02 -16.14
CA PRO A 4 -12.40 -12.30 -15.65
C PRO A 4 -11.54 -11.03 -15.44
N ARG A 5 -12.08 -9.84 -15.74
CA ARG A 5 -11.49 -8.51 -15.43
C ARG A 5 -12.34 -7.69 -14.44
N GLY A 6 -13.37 -8.30 -13.85
CA GLY A 6 -14.58 -7.63 -13.41
C GLY A 6 -14.63 -7.18 -11.95
N GLY A 7 -13.97 -6.07 -11.66
CA GLY A 7 -14.26 -5.24 -10.49
C GLY A 7 -14.08 -3.77 -10.85
N ASP A 8 -15.00 -2.90 -10.40
CA ASP A 8 -14.75 -1.46 -10.40
C ASP A 8 -13.64 -1.18 -9.38
N HIS A 9 -12.37 -1.32 -9.81
CA HIS A 9 -11.20 -1.13 -8.95
C HIS A 9 -11.15 0.28 -8.37
N GLN A 10 -11.75 1.27 -9.04
CA GLN A 10 -11.86 2.61 -8.51
C GLN A 10 -12.84 2.67 -7.33
N ALA A 11 -14.01 2.04 -7.45
CA ALA A 11 -14.95 1.92 -6.33
C ALA A 11 -14.36 1.10 -5.17
N GLN A 12 -13.67 0.00 -5.47
CA GLN A 12 -12.97 -0.80 -4.46
C GLN A 12 -11.88 0.01 -3.76
N ALA A 13 -11.06 0.76 -4.51
CA ALA A 13 -10.02 1.61 -3.94
C ALA A 13 -10.59 2.69 -3.02
N ARG A 14 -11.73 3.29 -3.38
CA ARG A 14 -12.47 4.22 -2.50
C ARG A 14 -12.93 3.56 -1.20
N TYR A 15 -13.44 2.34 -1.30
CA TYR A 15 -13.88 1.58 -0.14
C TYR A 15 -12.69 1.23 0.79
N PHE A 16 -11.58 0.77 0.22
CA PHE A 16 -10.40 0.37 0.99
C PHE A 16 -9.52 1.55 1.45
N ALA A 17 -9.63 2.74 0.86
CA ALA A 17 -8.78 3.89 1.21
C ALA A 17 -8.71 4.18 2.72
N PRO A 18 -9.83 4.27 3.47
CA PRO A 18 -9.78 4.44 4.92
C PRO A 18 -9.38 3.16 5.67
N LEU A 19 -9.70 1.98 5.14
CA LEU A 19 -9.46 0.68 5.79
C LEU A 19 -8.00 0.21 5.72
N ALA A 20 -7.29 0.64 4.68
CA ALA A 20 -5.89 0.28 4.46
C ALA A 20 -4.91 1.16 5.26
N VAL A 21 -5.41 2.19 5.97
CA VAL A 21 -4.56 3.06 6.78
C VAL A 21 -4.14 2.33 8.04
N LEU A 22 -2.84 2.31 8.27
CA LEU A 22 -2.24 1.68 9.43
C LEU A 22 -2.30 2.61 10.65
N ASP A 23 -2.28 2.02 11.84
CA ASP A 23 -2.24 2.72 13.13
C ASP A 23 -3.42 3.67 13.42
N GLY A 24 -4.51 3.56 12.65
CA GLY A 24 -5.74 4.33 12.86
C GLY A 24 -5.64 5.82 12.51
N GLU A 25 -4.63 6.20 11.72
CA GLU A 25 -4.52 7.57 11.24
C GLU A 25 -5.63 7.92 10.25
N VAL A 26 -6.01 9.21 10.20
CA VAL A 26 -7.06 9.70 9.32
C VAL A 26 -6.42 10.38 8.11
N LEU A 27 -6.75 9.91 6.91
CA LEU A 27 -6.37 10.58 5.67
C LEU A 27 -7.10 11.92 5.55
N THR A 28 -6.40 12.95 5.10
CA THR A 28 -7.01 14.28 4.89
C THR A 28 -6.79 14.77 3.47
N GLY A 29 -7.87 15.26 2.84
CA GLY A 29 -7.84 15.93 1.54
C GLY A 29 -7.04 15.18 0.48
N ARG A 30 -5.87 15.72 0.11
CA ARG A 30 -4.99 15.16 -0.94
C ARG A 30 -4.46 13.78 -0.63
N GLN A 31 -4.32 13.40 0.64
CA GLN A 31 -3.89 12.04 1.01
C GLN A 31 -4.96 11.02 0.66
N GLU A 32 -6.23 11.36 0.79
CA GLU A 32 -7.32 10.45 0.47
C GLU A 32 -7.36 10.16 -1.05
N GLU A 33 -7.24 11.21 -1.86
CA GLU A 33 -7.13 11.08 -3.32
C GLU A 33 -5.91 10.25 -3.74
N LEU A 34 -4.77 10.47 -3.06
CA LEU A 34 -3.55 9.72 -3.33
C LEU A 34 -3.69 8.25 -2.90
N ALA A 35 -4.30 7.99 -1.75
CA ALA A 35 -4.57 6.65 -1.25
C ALA A 35 -5.45 5.87 -2.22
N GLN A 36 -6.54 6.48 -2.69
CA GLN A 36 -7.41 5.87 -3.70
C GLN A 36 -6.64 5.50 -4.97
N ALA A 37 -5.83 6.42 -5.50
CA ALA A 37 -5.02 6.15 -6.69
C ALA A 37 -4.00 5.02 -6.45
N VAL A 38 -3.34 5.01 -5.29
CA VAL A 38 -2.38 3.95 -4.92
C VAL A 38 -3.09 2.59 -4.83
N LEU A 39 -4.23 2.52 -4.15
CA LEU A 39 -4.96 1.26 -3.97
C LEU A 39 -5.57 0.74 -5.28
N GLU A 40 -5.98 1.63 -6.18
CA GLU A 40 -6.39 1.23 -7.53
C GLU A 40 -5.24 0.53 -8.27
N ALA A 41 -4.01 1.08 -8.21
CA ALA A 41 -2.84 0.45 -8.81
C ALA A 41 -2.48 -0.90 -8.15
N VAL A 42 -2.62 -1.01 -6.84
CA VAL A 42 -2.44 -2.26 -6.08
C VAL A 42 -3.42 -3.34 -6.55
N LEU A 43 -4.71 -2.98 -6.66
CA LEU A 43 -5.76 -3.89 -7.14
C LEU A 43 -5.51 -4.32 -8.59
N LEU A 44 -5.13 -3.39 -9.47
CA LEU A 44 -4.77 -3.68 -10.86
C LEU A 44 -3.55 -4.62 -10.97
N ALA A 45 -2.63 -4.58 -10.01
CA ALA A 45 -1.50 -5.49 -9.92
C ALA A 45 -1.86 -6.86 -9.31
N GLY A 46 -3.13 -7.09 -8.94
CA GLY A 46 -3.60 -8.32 -8.33
C GLY A 46 -3.22 -8.48 -6.86
N LEU A 47 -2.75 -7.40 -6.22
CA LEU A 47 -2.45 -7.37 -4.79
C LEU A 47 -3.70 -6.95 -4.01
N ARG A 48 -3.79 -7.41 -2.76
CA ARG A 48 -4.90 -7.05 -1.86
C ARG A 48 -4.53 -5.82 -1.03
N PRO A 49 -5.36 -4.77 -1.00
CA PRO A 49 -5.31 -3.75 0.04
C PRO A 49 -5.43 -4.41 1.41
N TYR A 50 -4.71 -3.87 2.40
CA TYR A 50 -4.92 -4.21 3.79
C TYR A 50 -6.32 -3.76 4.24
N ASN A 51 -6.93 -4.49 5.15
CA ASN A 51 -8.22 -4.15 5.75
C ASN A 51 -8.10 -4.19 7.27
N ALA A 52 -8.03 -3.02 7.90
CA ALA A 52 -7.91 -2.89 9.35
C ALA A 52 -9.10 -3.50 10.12
N GLU A 53 -10.30 -3.55 9.53
CA GLU A 53 -11.46 -4.19 10.17
C GLU A 53 -11.29 -5.72 10.19
N ALA A 54 -10.81 -6.31 9.09
CA ALA A 54 -10.54 -7.75 9.02
C ALA A 54 -9.34 -8.14 9.90
N ALA A 55 -8.36 -7.23 10.02
CA ALA A 55 -7.18 -7.43 10.86
C ALA A 55 -7.48 -7.43 12.36
N ALA A 56 -8.67 -7.00 12.81
CA ALA A 56 -9.08 -7.08 14.20
C ALA A 56 -9.04 -8.53 14.74
N ASP A 57 -9.21 -9.51 13.84
CA ASP A 57 -9.11 -10.93 14.14
C ASP A 57 -7.68 -11.50 13.98
N GLY A 58 -6.70 -10.66 13.60
CA GLY A 58 -5.26 -10.94 13.69
C GLY A 58 -4.58 -11.54 12.45
N GLU A 59 -5.25 -11.63 11.30
CA GLU A 59 -4.79 -12.46 10.16
C GLU A 59 -4.70 -11.73 8.80
N GLU A 60 -4.88 -10.40 8.75
CA GLU A 60 -4.94 -9.74 7.44
C GLU A 60 -3.55 -9.41 6.89
N THR A 61 -3.26 -9.95 5.71
CA THR A 61 -2.04 -9.68 4.92
C THR A 61 -2.39 -8.83 3.71
N GLY A 62 -1.66 -7.74 3.48
CA GLY A 62 -1.95 -6.88 2.33
C GLY A 62 -1.12 -5.61 2.27
N VAL A 63 -1.50 -4.73 1.36
CA VAL A 63 -0.86 -3.42 1.19
C VAL A 63 -1.53 -2.39 2.07
N GLY A 64 -0.83 -1.93 3.10
CA GLY A 64 -1.24 -0.85 3.99
C GLY A 64 -0.64 0.50 3.59
N LEU A 65 -1.22 1.56 4.15
CA LEU A 65 -0.81 2.95 3.93
C LEU A 65 -0.48 3.62 5.27
N THR A 66 0.63 4.34 5.32
CA THR A 66 0.99 5.19 6.47
C THR A 66 1.16 6.63 5.97
N PRO A 67 0.40 7.60 6.50
CA PRO A 67 0.64 9.02 6.24
C PRO A 67 2.07 9.41 6.61
N SER A 68 2.71 10.24 5.78
CA SER A 68 4.04 10.75 6.12
C SER A 68 3.91 11.90 7.13
N PRO A 69 4.54 11.82 8.31
CA PRO A 69 4.55 12.93 9.25
C PRO A 69 5.12 14.19 8.59
N GLY A 70 4.44 15.32 8.75
CA GLY A 70 4.87 16.61 8.19
C GLY A 70 4.66 16.80 6.69
N ASN A 71 4.17 15.80 5.95
CA ASN A 71 3.81 15.92 4.53
C ASN A 71 2.40 15.39 4.26
N ASN A 72 1.44 16.32 4.25
CA ASN A 72 0.02 16.05 4.01
C ASN A 72 -0.33 15.66 2.56
N SER A 73 0.66 15.37 1.73
CA SER A 73 0.48 14.90 0.36
C SER A 73 1.27 13.63 0.08
N ALA A 74 1.88 13.01 1.10
CA ALA A 74 2.68 11.80 0.94
C ALA A 74 2.15 10.62 1.76
N LEU A 75 2.31 9.43 1.18
CA LEU A 75 1.91 8.15 1.76
C LEU A 75 3.03 7.13 1.60
N ARG A 76 3.37 6.45 2.69
CA ARG A 76 4.22 5.27 2.65
C ARG A 76 3.35 4.05 2.37
N VAL A 77 3.77 3.23 1.41
CA VAL A 77 3.02 2.04 0.98
C VAL A 77 3.73 0.81 1.49
N VAL A 78 3.11 0.13 2.46
CA VAL A 78 3.74 -0.88 3.31
C VAL A 78 3.14 -2.25 3.01
N TRP A 79 3.97 -3.28 2.92
CA TRP A 79 3.47 -4.66 2.95
C TRP A 79 3.25 -5.10 4.40
N GLN A 80 2.01 -5.43 4.75
CA GLN A 80 1.67 -6.05 6.03
C GLN A 80 1.78 -7.56 5.88
N GLN A 81 2.75 -8.15 6.58
CA GLN A 81 2.92 -9.59 6.66
C GLN A 81 1.90 -10.20 7.63
N ASP A 82 1.50 -11.43 7.36
CA ASP A 82 0.70 -12.24 8.27
C ASP A 82 1.38 -12.36 9.66
N ALA A 83 0.71 -11.87 10.70
CA ALA A 83 1.27 -11.87 12.06
C ALA A 83 1.46 -13.29 12.61
N ALA A 84 0.54 -14.22 12.30
CA ALA A 84 0.61 -15.59 12.77
C ALA A 84 1.75 -16.35 12.08
N ALA A 85 1.92 -16.19 10.78
CA ALA A 85 3.02 -16.80 10.03
C ALA A 85 4.37 -16.21 10.47
N THR A 86 4.48 -14.89 10.60
CA THR A 86 5.74 -14.25 11.00
C THR A 86 6.22 -14.66 12.38
N ALA A 87 5.31 -15.01 13.31
CA ALA A 87 5.66 -15.54 14.63
C ALA A 87 6.40 -16.90 14.58
N HIS A 88 6.31 -17.62 13.46
CA HIS A 88 6.90 -18.95 13.27
C HIS A 88 8.05 -18.99 12.27
N LEU A 89 8.36 -17.87 11.60
CA LEU A 89 9.41 -17.80 10.58
C LEU A 89 10.71 -17.20 11.15
N PRO A 90 11.88 -17.59 10.63
CA PRO A 90 13.14 -16.93 10.98
C PRO A 90 13.11 -15.44 10.63
N THR A 91 13.64 -14.59 11.51
CA THR A 91 13.66 -13.13 11.34
C THR A 91 14.28 -12.70 9.99
N ASP A 92 15.39 -13.33 9.58
CA ASP A 92 16.04 -13.01 8.31
C ASP A 92 15.16 -13.30 7.09
N LEU A 93 14.31 -14.34 7.17
CA LEU A 93 13.35 -14.66 6.12
C LEU A 93 12.22 -13.62 6.08
N CYS A 94 11.70 -13.20 7.24
CA CYS A 94 10.71 -12.13 7.31
C CYS A 94 11.25 -10.83 6.71
N HIS A 95 12.49 -10.45 7.06
CA HIS A 95 13.15 -9.26 6.50
C HIS A 95 13.37 -9.36 4.98
N ALA A 96 13.82 -10.51 4.49
CA ALA A 96 14.03 -10.72 3.06
C ALA A 96 12.71 -10.65 2.28
N GLN A 97 11.64 -11.26 2.81
CA GLN A 97 10.30 -11.16 2.22
C GLN A 97 9.81 -9.71 2.20
N GLN A 98 9.96 -8.98 3.32
CA GLN A 98 9.56 -7.58 3.41
C GLN A 98 10.28 -6.71 2.38
N ALA A 99 11.60 -6.86 2.25
CA ALA A 99 12.39 -6.13 1.28
C ALA A 99 11.98 -6.45 -0.17
N ALA A 100 11.72 -7.73 -0.48
CA ALA A 100 11.26 -8.15 -1.79
C ALA A 100 9.88 -7.56 -2.13
N MET A 101 8.94 -7.57 -1.17
CA MET A 101 7.61 -7.00 -1.36
C MET A 101 7.66 -5.49 -1.54
N HIS A 102 8.47 -4.77 -0.76
CA HIS A 102 8.65 -3.33 -0.95
C HIS A 102 9.32 -2.98 -2.30
N GLN A 103 10.22 -3.83 -2.80
CA GLN A 103 10.80 -3.66 -4.14
C GLN A 103 9.77 -3.92 -5.25
N ALA A 104 8.90 -4.91 -5.08
CA ALA A 104 7.80 -5.15 -6.00
C ALA A 104 6.81 -3.97 -6.02
N LEU A 105 6.44 -3.44 -4.84
CA LEU A 105 5.57 -2.27 -4.71
C LEU A 105 6.17 -1.04 -5.39
N ARG A 106 7.46 -0.75 -5.19
CA ARG A 106 8.16 0.31 -5.94
C ARG A 106 7.99 0.14 -7.44
N THR A 107 8.20 -1.07 -7.95
CA THR A 107 8.12 -1.38 -9.38
C THR A 107 6.71 -1.16 -9.92
N ILE A 108 5.69 -1.62 -9.20
CA ILE A 108 4.27 -1.41 -9.54
C ILE A 108 3.96 0.09 -9.58
N LEU A 109 4.25 0.82 -8.50
CA LEU A 109 3.96 2.25 -8.40
C LEU A 109 4.68 3.06 -9.50
N ALA A 110 5.94 2.73 -9.80
CA ALA A 110 6.70 3.37 -10.87
C ALA A 110 6.11 3.09 -12.26
N ALA A 111 5.65 1.85 -12.51
CA ALA A 111 4.96 1.50 -13.75
C ALA A 111 3.66 2.30 -13.94
N HIS A 112 2.97 2.59 -12.83
CA HIS A 112 1.79 3.47 -12.78
C HIS A 112 2.13 4.97 -12.71
N ARG A 113 3.40 5.35 -12.91
CA ARG A 113 3.90 6.74 -13.02
C ARG A 113 3.81 7.60 -11.75
N PHE A 114 3.60 6.99 -10.59
CA PHE A 114 3.64 7.72 -9.32
C PHE A 114 5.01 8.39 -9.13
N TRP A 115 5.00 9.56 -8.49
CA TRP A 115 6.22 10.19 -8.01
C TRP A 115 6.58 9.57 -6.66
N ILE A 116 7.70 8.84 -6.63
CA ILE A 116 8.17 8.08 -5.49
C ILE A 116 9.52 8.64 -5.06
N GLU A 117 9.76 8.70 -3.75
CA GLU A 117 11.08 8.99 -3.19
C GLU A 117 11.94 7.71 -3.14
N ASP A 118 13.19 7.82 -3.61
CA ASP A 118 14.16 6.75 -3.54
C ASP A 118 14.68 6.60 -2.09
N GLY A 119 14.13 5.63 -1.36
CA GLY A 119 14.62 5.22 -0.05
C GLY A 119 15.61 4.04 -0.11
N PRO A 120 16.32 3.74 0.99
CA PRO A 120 17.18 2.57 1.11
C PRO A 120 16.52 1.26 0.66
N LEU A 121 17.35 0.35 0.18
CA LEU A 121 16.92 -0.96 -0.31
C LEU A 121 16.25 -1.73 0.83
N GLY A 122 15.00 -2.12 0.62
CA GLY A 122 14.18 -2.83 1.61
C GLY A 122 13.20 -1.96 2.40
N GLU A 123 13.33 -0.62 2.39
CA GLU A 123 12.32 0.25 3.00
C GLU A 123 11.03 0.29 2.17
N ALA A 124 9.90 0.65 2.79
CA ALA A 124 8.65 0.84 2.08
C ALA A 124 8.70 2.09 1.17
N PRO A 125 8.20 2.03 -0.08
CA PRO A 125 8.13 3.20 -0.96
C PRO A 125 7.32 4.35 -0.36
N LEU A 126 7.84 5.57 -0.49
CA LEU A 126 7.14 6.80 -0.15
C LEU A 126 6.63 7.47 -1.43
N VAL A 127 5.31 7.50 -1.60
CA VAL A 127 4.64 8.15 -2.72
C VAL A 127 4.37 9.60 -2.36
N LEU A 128 4.88 10.53 -3.18
CA LEU A 128 4.77 11.98 -2.99
C LEU A 128 3.64 12.60 -3.81
N GLY A 129 3.06 11.85 -4.75
CA GLY A 129 1.96 12.28 -5.60
C GLY A 129 1.79 11.41 -6.85
N ARG A 130 0.73 11.67 -7.62
CA ARG A 130 0.45 10.95 -8.88
C ARG A 130 1.46 11.25 -9.98
N THR A 131 2.00 12.46 -10.01
CA THR A 131 3.01 12.90 -10.97
C THR A 131 3.98 13.85 -10.28
N ARG A 132 5.22 13.89 -10.77
CA ARG A 132 6.23 14.84 -10.28
C ARG A 132 5.82 16.24 -10.72
N PRO A 133 5.77 17.24 -9.82
CA PRO A 133 5.57 18.64 -10.21
C PRO A 133 6.64 19.03 -11.24
N GLY A 134 6.21 19.73 -12.29
CA GLY A 134 7.15 20.29 -13.27
C GLY A 134 8.13 21.26 -12.58
N PRO A 135 9.31 21.48 -13.18
CA PRO A 135 10.26 22.50 -12.71
C PRO A 135 9.67 23.91 -12.79
#